data_AF-A0A2E8GIP6-F1
#
_entry.id   AF-A0A2E8GIP6-F1
#
_cell.length_a   1.000
_cell.length_b   1.000
_cell.length_c   1.000
_cell.angle_alpha   90.00
_cell.angle_beta   90.00
_cell.angle_gamma   90.00
#
_symmetry.space_group_name_H-M   'P 1'
#
loop_
_entity.id
_entity.type
_entity.pdbx_description
1 polymer ?
#
loop_
_entity_poly.entity_id
_entity_poly.type
_entity_poly.pdbx_seq_one_letter_code
_entity_poly.pdbx_strand_id
1 'polypeptide(L)'
;MGDIVLSVAASHAPGLAGLYPGAPEDTKAEVDKMYGTMGAEIAAADLDVLILVGNDHLANSRVLEYPDFLVGMAAEHTGPYEWFKPWLNCRNYTLQGRPEVAEALISGMARRGVQFFGRRENLRYDDNLSIPTVLCDFDNNDVPVVPILMNCNVPPVPDQRQCYAVGEALGDVIRNDLPKGMRVGLFGSGGLSHEPGGKRYFFIDQDFDHWFMDML
;
A
#
# COMPACT_ATOMS: atom_id res chain seq x y z
N MET A 1 -22.12 -7.62 7.40
CA MET A 1 -20.69 -7.47 7.66
C MET A 1 -20.00 -7.37 6.33
N GLY A 2 -19.04 -6.46 6.18
CA GLY A 2 -18.08 -6.54 5.09
C GLY A 2 -17.19 -7.75 5.29
N ASP A 3 -16.72 -8.33 4.19
CA ASP A 3 -15.95 -9.57 4.18
C ASP A 3 -14.54 -9.27 3.66
N ILE A 4 -13.52 -9.57 4.48
CA ILE A 4 -12.12 -9.56 4.02
C ILE A 4 -11.91 -10.85 3.25
N VAL A 5 -11.74 -10.75 1.93
CA VAL A 5 -11.67 -11.93 1.03
C VAL A 5 -10.27 -12.17 0.49
N LEU A 6 -9.37 -11.21 0.64
CA LEU A 6 -7.99 -11.29 0.17
C LEU A 6 -7.07 -10.43 1.04
N SER A 7 -5.87 -10.94 1.33
CA SER A 7 -4.79 -10.19 1.93
C SER A 7 -3.50 -10.54 1.21
N VAL A 8 -2.77 -9.54 0.73
CA VAL A 8 -1.48 -9.71 0.04
C VAL A 8 -0.46 -8.71 0.60
N ALA A 9 0.82 -9.04 0.46
CA ALA A 9 1.90 -8.11 0.78
C ALA A 9 3.02 -8.23 -0.25
N ALA A 10 3.61 -7.09 -0.62
CA ALA A 10 4.73 -7.07 -1.56
C ALA A 10 5.66 -5.88 -1.29
N SER A 11 6.92 -6.05 -1.68
CA SER A 11 7.87 -4.93 -1.78
C SER A 11 7.36 -3.85 -2.73
N HIS A 12 7.83 -2.62 -2.53
CA HIS A 12 7.59 -1.50 -3.44
C HIS A 12 8.86 -0.80 -3.88
N ALA A 13 10.02 -1.46 -3.78
CA ALA A 13 11.28 -0.81 -4.12
C ALA A 13 11.23 -0.19 -5.54
N PRO A 14 11.62 1.08 -5.75
CA PRO A 14 11.49 1.76 -7.04
C PRO A 14 12.28 1.06 -8.15
N GLY A 15 13.34 0.33 -7.79
CA GLY A 15 14.14 -0.47 -8.72
C GLY A 15 13.36 -1.60 -9.40
N LEU A 16 12.25 -2.07 -8.84
CA LEU A 16 11.39 -3.11 -9.43
C LEU A 16 10.80 -2.70 -10.78
N ALA A 17 10.63 -1.40 -11.01
CA ALA A 17 10.23 -0.86 -12.32
C ALA A 17 11.34 -0.03 -12.96
N GLY A 18 12.03 0.81 -12.17
CA GLY A 18 13.06 1.73 -12.65
C GLY A 18 14.29 1.07 -13.23
N LEU A 19 14.75 -0.02 -12.59
CA LEU A 19 15.94 -0.76 -13.00
C LEU A 19 15.60 -2.03 -13.79
N TYR A 20 14.31 -2.36 -13.90
CA TYR A 20 13.81 -3.55 -14.56
C TYR A 20 14.37 -3.74 -15.98
N PRO A 21 14.42 -2.73 -16.88
CA PRO A 21 14.94 -2.92 -18.23
C PRO A 21 16.38 -3.46 -18.28
N GLY A 22 17.21 -3.09 -17.31
CA GLY A 22 18.62 -3.49 -17.20
C GLY A 22 18.88 -4.70 -16.30
N ALA A 23 17.84 -5.30 -15.71
CA ALA A 23 17.97 -6.44 -14.81
C ALA A 23 18.32 -7.75 -15.56
N PRO A 24 18.97 -8.72 -14.91
CA PRO A 24 19.13 -10.07 -15.44
C PRO A 24 17.79 -10.74 -15.77
N GLU A 25 17.76 -11.59 -16.80
CA GLU A 25 16.51 -12.21 -17.30
C GLU A 25 15.86 -13.16 -16.29
N ASP A 26 16.65 -13.87 -15.49
CA ASP A 26 16.16 -14.70 -14.39
C ASP A 26 15.49 -13.84 -13.29
N THR A 27 16.09 -12.69 -12.97
CA THR A 27 15.52 -11.72 -12.02
C THR A 27 14.20 -11.16 -12.54
N LYS A 28 14.13 -10.79 -13.83
CA LYS A 28 12.89 -10.31 -14.46
C LYS A 28 11.79 -11.38 -14.40
N ALA A 29 12.12 -12.62 -14.75
CA ALA A 29 11.16 -13.72 -14.75
C ALA A 29 10.57 -13.99 -13.36
N GLU A 30 11.37 -13.92 -12.29
CA GLU A 30 10.86 -14.06 -10.92
C GLU A 30 9.96 -12.89 -10.50
N VAL A 31 10.34 -11.66 -10.82
CA VAL A 31 9.51 -10.46 -10.54
C VAL A 31 8.18 -10.56 -11.28
N ASP A 32 8.19 -10.84 -12.59
CA ASP A 32 6.99 -10.98 -13.41
C ASP A 32 6.06 -12.07 -12.89
N LYS A 33 6.62 -13.22 -12.51
CA LYS A 33 5.86 -14.33 -11.96
C LYS A 33 5.23 -13.97 -10.62
N MET A 34 5.98 -13.35 -9.71
CA MET A 34 5.50 -12.99 -8.38
C MET A 34 4.35 -11.97 -8.45
N TYR A 35 4.58 -10.84 -9.13
CA TYR A 35 3.57 -9.79 -9.27
C TYR A 35 2.41 -10.21 -10.17
N GLY A 36 2.66 -10.99 -11.23
CA GLY A 36 1.61 -11.55 -12.08
C GLY A 36 0.70 -12.53 -11.33
N THR A 37 1.24 -13.32 -10.41
CA THR A 37 0.45 -14.21 -9.55
C THR A 37 -0.44 -13.40 -8.61
N MET A 38 0.12 -12.41 -7.91
CA MET A 38 -0.66 -11.51 -7.04
C MET A 38 -1.74 -10.74 -7.81
N GLY A 39 -1.40 -10.22 -8.99
CA GLY A 39 -2.36 -9.53 -9.86
C GLY A 39 -3.52 -10.45 -10.29
N ALA A 40 -3.23 -11.70 -10.66
CA ALA A 40 -4.25 -12.67 -11.00
C ALA A 40 -5.16 -13.02 -9.81
N GLU A 41 -4.61 -13.18 -8.61
CA GLU A 41 -5.39 -13.41 -7.39
C GLU A 41 -6.30 -12.22 -7.06
N ILE A 42 -5.79 -11.00 -7.22
CA ILE A 42 -6.54 -9.76 -6.97
C ILE A 42 -7.68 -9.58 -7.98
N ALA A 43 -7.41 -9.82 -9.26
CA ALA A 43 -8.43 -9.79 -10.30
C ALA A 43 -9.51 -10.87 -10.09
N ALA A 44 -9.11 -12.07 -9.67
CA ALA A 44 -10.04 -13.17 -9.38
C ALA A 44 -10.87 -12.96 -8.10
N ALA A 45 -10.40 -12.11 -7.19
CA ALA A 45 -11.05 -11.88 -5.91
C ALA A 45 -12.31 -11.00 -6.00
N ASP A 46 -12.63 -10.39 -7.15
CA ASP A 46 -13.86 -9.62 -7.38
C ASP A 46 -14.09 -8.61 -6.24
N LEU A 47 -13.10 -7.73 -6.02
CA LEU A 47 -13.08 -6.81 -4.88
C LEU A 47 -13.97 -5.59 -5.14
N ASP A 48 -14.81 -5.24 -4.17
CA ASP A 48 -15.50 -3.95 -4.16
C ASP A 48 -14.54 -2.79 -3.86
N VAL A 49 -13.48 -3.09 -3.10
CA VAL A 49 -12.42 -2.16 -2.71
C VAL A 49 -11.16 -2.91 -2.24
N LEU A 50 -9.99 -2.40 -2.64
CA LEU A 50 -8.68 -2.77 -2.12
C LEU A 50 -8.17 -1.65 -1.22
N ILE A 51 -7.96 -1.96 0.06
CA ILE A 51 -7.30 -1.03 0.99
C ILE A 51 -5.78 -1.25 0.85
N LEU A 52 -5.12 -0.28 0.23
CA LEU A 52 -3.68 -0.34 -0.06
C LEU A 52 -2.91 0.48 0.97
N VAL A 53 -2.14 -0.20 1.82
CA VAL A 53 -1.34 0.41 2.89
C VAL A 53 0.12 0.49 2.46
N GLY A 54 0.72 1.68 2.50
CA GLY A 54 2.15 1.90 2.27
C GLY A 54 2.67 3.03 3.15
N ASN A 55 3.98 3.28 3.21
CA ASN A 55 4.52 4.43 3.94
C ASN A 55 4.56 5.67 3.05
N ASP A 56 4.43 6.89 3.60
CA ASP A 56 4.67 8.11 2.80
C ASP A 56 6.16 8.45 2.71
N HIS A 57 6.73 8.60 1.50
CA HIS A 57 8.12 9.00 1.31
C HIS A 57 8.32 10.53 1.39
N LEU A 58 7.66 11.17 2.38
CA LEU A 58 7.61 12.63 2.58
C LEU A 58 7.04 13.41 1.38
N ALA A 59 6.27 12.73 0.52
CA ALA A 59 5.65 13.33 -0.66
C ALA A 59 4.37 14.09 -0.29
N ASN A 60 3.59 13.52 0.65
CA ASN A 60 2.26 13.98 1.03
C ASN A 60 2.24 14.78 2.34
N SER A 61 3.07 14.37 3.30
CA SER A 61 3.10 14.93 4.65
C SER A 61 4.39 15.71 4.90
N ARG A 62 4.32 16.75 5.75
CA ARG A 62 5.49 17.55 6.14
C ARG A 62 5.99 17.07 7.49
N VAL A 63 7.29 17.20 7.74
CA VAL A 63 7.93 16.74 8.99
C VAL A 63 7.25 17.30 10.26
N LEU A 64 6.75 18.54 10.21
CA LEU A 64 6.08 19.17 11.36
C LEU A 64 4.58 18.83 11.47
N GLU A 65 4.00 18.23 10.43
CA GLU A 65 2.58 17.93 10.29
C GLU A 65 2.44 16.53 9.69
N TYR A 66 2.93 15.54 10.43
CA TYR A 66 3.04 14.17 9.94
C TYR A 66 2.02 13.26 10.66
N PRO A 67 0.88 12.93 10.03
CA PRO A 67 -0.08 12.01 10.61
C PRO A 67 0.48 10.57 10.59
N ASP A 68 0.18 9.81 11.63
CA ASP A 68 0.55 8.38 11.68
C ASP A 68 -0.15 7.57 10.58
N PHE A 69 -1.39 7.95 10.25
CA PHE A 69 -2.20 7.31 9.21
C PHE A 69 -2.95 8.38 8.41
N LEU A 70 -2.71 8.44 7.10
CA LEU A 70 -3.36 9.34 6.15
C LEU A 70 -4.12 8.54 5.09
N VAL A 71 -5.44 8.72 5.03
CA VAL A 71 -6.34 8.06 4.09
C VAL A 71 -6.61 8.97 2.89
N GLY A 72 -6.43 8.44 1.68
CA GLY A 72 -6.88 9.11 0.46
C GLY A 72 -8.38 8.91 0.25
N MET A 73 -9.09 10.00 0.01
CA MET A 73 -10.55 10.04 -0.10
C MET A 73 -11.04 10.54 -1.47
N ALA A 74 -10.14 10.67 -2.43
CA ALA A 74 -10.51 11.11 -3.78
C ALA A 74 -11.37 10.04 -4.46
N ALA A 75 -12.34 10.46 -5.27
CA ALA A 75 -13.13 9.54 -6.09
C ALA A 75 -12.32 8.93 -7.24
N GLU A 76 -11.23 9.58 -7.61
CA GLU A 76 -10.28 9.14 -8.62
C GLU A 76 -8.87 9.40 -8.11
N HIS A 77 -7.99 8.43 -8.29
CA HIS A 77 -6.57 8.54 -7.96
C HIS A 77 -5.71 8.45 -9.20
N THR A 78 -4.68 9.28 -9.30
CA THR A 78 -3.74 9.25 -10.43
C THR A 78 -2.30 9.14 -9.97
N GLY A 79 -1.50 8.42 -10.74
CA GLY A 79 -0.08 8.26 -10.48
C GLY A 79 0.71 7.86 -11.72
N PRO A 80 2.03 7.73 -11.58
CA PRO A 80 2.83 8.17 -10.43
C PRO A 80 2.87 9.71 -10.34
N TYR A 81 3.15 10.24 -9.15
CA TYR A 81 3.40 11.67 -8.96
C TYR A 81 4.59 12.11 -9.82
N GLU A 82 4.48 13.30 -10.45
CA GLU A 82 5.42 13.78 -11.46
C GLU A 82 6.88 13.74 -11.00
N TRP A 83 7.13 14.05 -9.72
CA TRP A 83 8.47 13.99 -9.12
C TRP A 83 9.10 12.60 -9.26
N PHE A 84 8.33 11.52 -9.12
CA PHE A 84 8.82 10.15 -9.08
C PHE A 84 8.99 9.48 -10.45
N LYS A 85 8.37 10.03 -11.50
CA LYS A 85 8.40 9.46 -12.86
C LYS A 85 9.80 9.10 -13.38
N PRO A 86 10.83 9.98 -13.25
CA PRO A 86 12.13 9.72 -13.85
C PRO A 86 12.84 8.47 -13.32
N TRP A 87 12.55 8.02 -12.09
CA TRP A 87 13.17 6.83 -11.51
C TRP A 87 12.24 5.64 -11.36
N LEU A 88 10.92 5.81 -11.32
CA LEU A 88 10.01 4.67 -11.33
C LEU A 88 9.91 4.03 -12.71
N ASN A 89 10.04 4.82 -13.78
CA ASN A 89 9.90 4.35 -15.16
C ASN A 89 8.62 3.53 -15.40
N CYS A 90 7.53 3.85 -14.70
CA CYS A 90 6.24 3.20 -14.86
C CYS A 90 5.27 4.06 -15.67
N ARG A 91 4.22 3.42 -16.20
CA ARG A 91 3.15 4.08 -16.95
C ARG A 91 2.35 5.04 -16.05
N ASN A 92 1.75 6.07 -16.65
CA ASN A 92 0.68 6.80 -15.97
C ASN A 92 -0.56 5.91 -15.86
N TYR A 93 -1.29 6.06 -14.77
CA TYR A 93 -2.50 5.29 -14.52
C TYR A 93 -3.51 6.09 -13.71
N THR A 94 -4.74 5.59 -13.75
CA THR A 94 -5.88 6.10 -12.99
C THR A 94 -6.53 4.93 -12.27
N LEU A 95 -6.93 5.14 -11.01
CA LEU A 95 -7.66 4.18 -10.20
C LEU A 95 -8.98 4.79 -9.73
N GLN A 96 -10.01 3.95 -9.63
CA GLN A 96 -11.27 4.35 -9.02
C GLN A 96 -11.12 4.39 -7.50
N GLY A 97 -11.53 5.49 -6.89
CA GLY A 97 -11.61 5.61 -5.44
C GLY A 97 -12.92 5.07 -4.87
N ARG A 98 -12.99 5.01 -3.54
CA ARG A 98 -14.21 4.72 -2.77
C ARG A 98 -14.33 5.70 -1.59
N PRO A 99 -14.71 6.98 -1.84
CA PRO A 99 -14.78 8.00 -0.79
C PRO A 99 -15.66 7.61 0.40
N GLU A 100 -16.76 6.91 0.15
CA GLU A 100 -17.67 6.40 1.17
C GLU A 100 -17.03 5.34 2.07
N VAL A 101 -16.18 4.47 1.50
CA VAL A 101 -15.39 3.51 2.29
C VAL A 101 -14.35 4.28 3.10
N ALA A 102 -13.62 5.22 2.49
CA ALA A 102 -12.64 6.03 3.21
C ALA A 102 -13.24 6.81 4.39
N GLU A 103 -14.44 7.38 4.23
CA GLU A 103 -15.19 8.05 5.30
C GLU A 103 -15.61 7.08 6.41
N ALA A 104 -16.07 5.88 6.05
CA ALA A 104 -16.42 4.83 6.99
C ALA A 104 -15.19 4.34 7.78
N LEU A 105 -14.02 4.20 7.13
CA LEU A 105 -12.76 3.85 7.77
C LEU A 105 -12.37 4.91 8.80
N ILE A 106 -12.27 6.19 8.41
CA ILE A 106 -11.89 7.28 9.32
C ILE A 106 -12.82 7.33 10.54
N SER A 107 -14.14 7.30 10.30
CA SER A 107 -15.14 7.37 11.36
C SER A 107 -15.12 6.13 12.26
N GLY A 108 -14.94 4.95 11.68
CA GLY A 108 -14.90 3.66 12.38
C GLY A 108 -13.65 3.50 13.24
N MET A 109 -12.50 3.94 12.74
CA MET A 109 -11.24 3.95 13.49
C MET A 109 -11.31 4.95 14.65
N ALA A 110 -11.88 6.14 14.42
CA ALA A 110 -12.05 7.14 15.48
C ALA A 110 -12.91 6.62 16.64
N ARG A 111 -13.99 5.87 16.36
CA ARG A 111 -14.81 5.19 17.39
C ARG A 111 -14.03 4.15 18.20
N ARG A 112 -12.97 3.57 17.62
CA ARG A 112 -12.06 2.60 18.24
C ARG A 112 -10.83 3.27 18.86
N GLY A 113 -10.81 4.60 18.93
CA GLY A 113 -9.73 5.37 19.57
C GLY A 113 -8.51 5.61 18.70
N VAL A 114 -8.55 5.26 17.40
CA VAL A 114 -7.45 5.45 16.45
C VAL A 114 -7.79 6.60 15.51
N GLN A 115 -6.91 7.60 15.43
CA GLN A 115 -7.13 8.76 14.56
C GLN A 115 -6.52 8.56 13.19
N PHE A 116 -7.38 8.53 12.16
CA PHE A 116 -6.97 8.56 10.76
C PHE A 116 -7.23 9.96 10.20
N PHE A 117 -6.26 10.52 9.49
CA PHE A 117 -6.40 11.80 8.80
C PHE A 117 -6.88 11.55 7.37
N GLY A 118 -7.81 12.36 6.88
CA GLY A 118 -8.34 12.23 5.52
C GLY A 118 -7.86 13.34 4.59
N ARG A 119 -7.53 13.01 3.34
CA ARG A 119 -7.28 13.99 2.27
C ARG A 119 -8.18 13.73 1.08
N ARG A 120 -8.87 14.78 0.60
CA ARG A 120 -9.83 14.68 -0.53
C ARG A 120 -9.17 14.91 -1.88
N GLU A 121 -8.06 15.63 -1.92
CA GLU A 121 -7.24 15.72 -3.12
C GLU A 121 -6.53 14.40 -3.39
N ASN A 122 -6.17 14.16 -4.65
CA ASN A 122 -5.33 13.03 -5.01
C ASN A 122 -4.02 13.07 -4.20
N LEU A 123 -3.69 11.96 -3.54
CA LEU A 123 -2.39 11.81 -2.92
C LEU A 123 -1.32 11.81 -4.01
N ARG A 124 -0.11 12.20 -3.65
CA ARG A 124 1.08 12.07 -4.49
C ARG A 124 1.55 10.63 -4.37
N TYR A 125 1.12 9.78 -5.29
CA TYR A 125 1.50 8.37 -5.32
C TYR A 125 2.96 8.27 -5.74
N ASP A 126 3.78 7.73 -4.86
CA ASP A 126 5.18 7.40 -5.14
C ASP A 126 5.33 5.89 -5.34
N ASP A 127 6.55 5.36 -5.25
CA ASP A 127 6.77 3.92 -5.36
C ASP A 127 5.87 3.08 -4.44
N ASN A 128 5.56 3.57 -3.23
CA ASN A 128 4.71 2.93 -2.22
C ASN A 128 3.38 2.40 -2.76
N LEU A 129 2.75 3.16 -3.65
CA LEU A 129 1.44 2.87 -4.23
C LEU A 129 1.56 2.58 -5.72
N SER A 130 2.49 3.21 -6.44
CA SER A 130 2.66 3.04 -7.87
C SER A 130 3.22 1.68 -8.25
N ILE A 131 4.24 1.16 -7.54
CA ILE A 131 4.82 -0.15 -7.84
C ILE A 131 3.79 -1.27 -7.70
N PRO A 132 3.09 -1.44 -6.56
CA PRO A 132 2.08 -2.48 -6.45
C PRO A 132 0.95 -2.30 -7.46
N THR A 133 0.53 -1.06 -7.75
CA THR A 133 -0.51 -0.79 -8.77
C THR A 133 -0.13 -1.30 -10.15
N VAL A 134 1.04 -0.91 -10.66
CA VAL A 134 1.41 -1.19 -12.06
C VAL A 134 1.90 -2.62 -12.28
N LEU A 135 2.53 -3.23 -11.27
CA LEU A 135 3.08 -4.58 -11.39
C LEU A 135 2.02 -5.66 -11.14
N CYS A 136 1.05 -5.41 -10.25
CA CYS A 136 -0.09 -6.30 -10.07
C CYS A 136 -1.30 -5.92 -10.96
N ASP A 137 -1.18 -4.89 -11.79
CA ASP A 137 -2.12 -4.51 -12.84
C ASP A 137 -3.52 -4.05 -12.35
N PHE A 138 -3.59 -3.40 -11.19
CA PHE A 138 -4.87 -2.97 -10.59
C PHE A 138 -5.61 -1.90 -11.40
N ASP A 139 -4.85 -1.05 -12.07
CA ASP A 139 -5.35 0.01 -12.93
C ASP A 139 -6.04 -0.54 -14.19
N ASN A 140 -5.49 -1.58 -14.81
CA ASN A 140 -6.09 -2.18 -16.01
C ASN A 140 -7.25 -3.15 -15.67
N ASN A 141 -7.31 -3.65 -14.43
CA ASN A 141 -8.40 -4.50 -13.95
C ASN A 141 -9.48 -3.72 -13.19
N ASP A 142 -9.46 -2.39 -13.26
CA ASP A 142 -10.46 -1.49 -12.65
C ASP A 142 -10.70 -1.74 -11.14
N VAL A 143 -9.67 -2.21 -10.42
CA VAL A 143 -9.78 -2.52 -8.99
C VAL A 143 -9.92 -1.20 -8.22
N PRO A 144 -11.01 -0.98 -7.47
CA PRO A 144 -11.18 0.24 -6.71
C PRO A 144 -10.24 0.27 -5.50
N VAL A 145 -9.64 1.42 -5.21
CA VAL A 145 -8.60 1.55 -4.17
C VAL A 145 -8.95 2.62 -3.14
N VAL A 146 -8.68 2.33 -1.87
CA VAL A 146 -8.56 3.33 -0.80
C VAL A 146 -7.13 3.27 -0.25
N PRO A 147 -6.26 4.25 -0.56
CA PRO A 147 -4.89 4.25 -0.08
C PRO A 147 -4.83 4.71 1.39
N ILE A 148 -3.96 4.07 2.18
CA ILE A 148 -3.59 4.50 3.52
C ILE A 148 -2.08 4.65 3.57
N LEU A 149 -1.60 5.87 3.84
CA LEU A 149 -0.20 6.15 4.08
C LEU A 149 0.11 6.10 5.58
N MET A 150 1.07 5.28 5.97
CA MET A 150 1.53 5.08 7.34
C MET A 150 2.85 5.80 7.62
N ASN A 151 2.98 6.43 8.78
CA ASN A 151 4.23 7.04 9.21
C ASN A 151 5.27 5.98 9.61
N CYS A 152 6.30 5.83 8.78
CA CYS A 152 7.47 5.00 9.08
C CYS A 152 8.75 5.84 9.21
N ASN A 153 8.65 7.16 9.09
CA ASN A 153 9.79 8.02 8.77
C ASN A 153 10.06 9.11 9.80
N VAL A 154 9.02 9.72 10.37
CA VAL A 154 9.16 10.92 11.21
C VAL A 154 8.81 10.56 12.66
N PRO A 155 9.80 10.47 13.57
CA PRO A 155 9.54 10.16 14.97
C PRO A 155 8.65 11.22 15.66
N PRO A 156 7.76 10.81 16.56
CA PRO A 156 7.47 9.42 16.92
C PRO A 156 6.73 8.68 15.79
N VAL A 157 7.12 7.43 15.55
CA VAL A 157 6.43 6.53 14.61
C VAL A 157 5.63 5.49 15.41
N PRO A 158 4.49 4.98 14.90
CA PRO A 158 3.78 3.88 15.54
C PRO A 158 4.70 2.67 15.69
N ASP A 159 4.76 2.10 16.89
CA ASP A 159 5.50 0.86 17.10
C ASP A 159 4.74 -0.36 16.55
N GLN A 160 5.39 -1.51 16.48
CA GLN A 160 4.80 -2.73 15.94
C GLN A 160 3.55 -3.21 16.69
N ARG A 161 3.42 -2.92 18.00
CA ARG A 161 2.24 -3.30 18.79
C ARG A 161 1.07 -2.39 18.45
N GLN A 162 1.34 -1.10 18.27
CA GLN A 162 0.37 -0.12 17.81
C GLN A 162 -0.11 -0.46 16.40
N CYS A 163 0.79 -0.76 15.46
CA CYS A 163 0.43 -1.18 14.11
C CYS A 163 -0.46 -2.43 14.11
N TYR A 164 -0.13 -3.44 14.92
CA TYR A 164 -0.95 -4.65 15.04
C TYR A 164 -2.36 -4.33 15.57
N ALA A 165 -2.46 -3.53 16.64
CA ALA A 165 -3.74 -3.11 17.21
C ALA A 165 -4.58 -2.27 16.23
N VAL A 166 -3.92 -1.44 15.41
CA VAL A 166 -4.58 -0.69 14.32
C VAL A 166 -5.12 -1.66 13.26
N GLY A 167 -4.38 -2.71 12.91
CA GLY A 167 -4.85 -3.78 12.03
C GLY A 167 -6.08 -4.52 12.58
N GLU A 168 -6.08 -4.87 13.87
CA GLU A 168 -7.25 -5.47 14.53
C GLU A 168 -8.47 -4.54 14.48
N ALA A 169 -8.27 -3.26 14.82
CA ALA A 169 -9.32 -2.25 14.76
C ALA A 169 -9.85 -2.04 13.33
N LEU A 170 -8.96 -2.04 12.32
CA LEU A 170 -9.34 -1.92 10.91
C LEU A 170 -10.17 -3.13 10.46
N GLY A 171 -9.77 -4.34 10.85
CA GLY A 171 -10.56 -5.56 10.60
C GLY A 171 -11.95 -5.50 11.23
N ASP A 172 -12.04 -4.95 12.44
CA ASP A 172 -13.33 -4.73 13.11
C ASP A 172 -14.19 -3.67 12.42
N VAL A 173 -13.59 -2.60 11.89
CA VAL A 173 -14.32 -1.60 11.07
C VAL A 173 -14.86 -2.25 9.81
N ILE A 174 -14.04 -3.01 9.08
CA ILE A 174 -14.45 -3.67 7.83
C ILE A 174 -15.64 -4.61 8.09
N ARG A 175 -15.56 -5.43 9.14
CA ARG A 175 -16.63 -6.39 9.44
C ARG A 175 -17.91 -5.71 9.93
N ASN A 176 -17.82 -4.68 10.78
CA ASN A 176 -19.00 -4.18 11.49
C ASN A 176 -19.57 -2.88 10.93
N ASP A 177 -18.76 -2.09 10.23
CA ASP A 177 -19.11 -0.72 9.85
C ASP A 177 -19.27 -0.57 8.32
N LEU A 178 -18.78 -1.54 7.51
CA LEU A 178 -18.99 -1.57 6.05
C LEU A 178 -20.25 -2.38 5.65
N PRO A 179 -20.82 -2.12 4.46
CA PRO A 179 -22.02 -2.79 3.97
C PRO A 179 -21.90 -4.33 3.97
N LYS A 180 -23.02 -5.01 4.23
CA LYS A 180 -23.06 -6.47 4.22
C LYS A 180 -22.74 -7.03 2.83
N GLY A 181 -21.79 -7.97 2.77
CA GLY A 181 -21.39 -8.64 1.52
C GLY A 181 -20.38 -7.86 0.69
N MET A 182 -19.92 -6.69 1.17
CA MET A 182 -18.85 -5.94 0.52
C MET A 182 -17.54 -6.73 0.63
N ARG A 183 -16.91 -7.02 -0.51
CA ARG A 183 -15.68 -7.79 -0.66
C ARG A 183 -14.47 -6.86 -0.59
N VAL A 184 -13.76 -6.92 0.53
CA VAL A 184 -12.61 -6.06 0.82
C VAL A 184 -11.32 -6.84 0.67
N GLY A 185 -10.38 -6.30 -0.11
CA GLY A 185 -9.00 -6.75 -0.16
C GLY A 185 -8.10 -5.87 0.69
N LEU A 186 -7.03 -6.44 1.24
CA LEU A 186 -5.97 -5.73 1.94
C LEU A 186 -4.64 -5.92 1.19
N PHE A 187 -3.90 -4.83 1.00
CA PHE A 187 -2.55 -4.88 0.42
C PHE A 187 -1.56 -4.15 1.33
N GLY A 188 -0.57 -4.87 1.85
CA GLY A 188 0.57 -4.30 2.57
C GLY A 188 1.77 -4.07 1.65
N SER A 189 2.20 -2.82 1.49
CA SER A 189 3.28 -2.44 0.59
C SER A 189 4.54 -2.04 1.37
N GLY A 190 5.68 -2.64 1.03
CA GLY A 190 7.00 -2.31 1.58
C GLY A 190 7.83 -3.50 2.02
N GLY A 191 9.04 -3.22 2.51
CA GLY A 191 9.98 -4.24 2.96
C GLY A 191 10.70 -4.99 1.82
N LEU A 192 11.49 -6.03 2.11
CA LEU A 192 11.83 -6.55 3.45
C LEU A 192 13.11 -5.87 3.97
N SER A 193 14.21 -6.60 4.21
CA SER A 193 15.46 -5.98 4.68
C SER A 193 16.10 -5.07 3.62
N HIS A 194 16.24 -3.77 3.94
CA HIS A 194 16.97 -2.80 3.11
C HIS A 194 17.31 -1.53 3.92
N GLU A 195 18.33 -0.77 3.47
CA GLU A 195 18.73 0.49 4.11
C GLU A 195 19.08 1.58 3.06
N PRO A 196 18.08 2.15 2.34
CA PRO A 196 18.33 3.14 1.29
C PRO A 196 19.12 4.36 1.79
N GLY A 197 20.25 4.64 1.14
CA GLY A 197 21.12 5.77 1.50
C GLY A 197 21.92 5.59 2.79
N GLY A 198 21.81 4.45 3.46
CA GLY A 198 22.56 4.13 4.67
C GLY A 198 23.86 3.37 4.40
N LYS A 199 24.56 2.99 5.48
CA LYS A 199 25.86 2.28 5.39
C LYS A 199 25.73 0.88 4.82
N ARG A 200 24.54 0.29 4.93
CA ARG A 200 24.21 -1.08 4.52
C ARG A 200 23.32 -1.12 3.27
N TYR A 201 23.34 -0.10 2.41
CA TYR A 201 22.41 0.04 1.28
C TYR A 201 22.16 -1.27 0.50
N PHE A 202 23.20 -1.99 0.09
CA PHE A 202 23.06 -3.24 -0.69
C PHE A 202 23.12 -4.52 0.14
N PHE A 203 23.09 -4.42 1.47
CA PHE A 203 23.05 -5.59 2.34
C PHE A 203 21.60 -6.06 2.49
N ILE A 204 21.40 -7.36 2.26
CA ILE A 204 20.14 -8.06 2.43
C ILE A 204 20.32 -9.10 3.53
N ASP A 205 19.42 -9.09 4.51
CA ASP A 205 19.39 -10.00 5.65
C ASP A 205 18.34 -11.08 5.42
N GLN A 206 18.68 -12.07 4.59
CA GLN A 206 17.73 -13.12 4.21
C GLN A 206 17.26 -13.96 5.41
N ASP A 207 18.14 -14.18 6.39
CA ASP A 207 17.79 -14.92 7.60
C ASP A 207 16.71 -14.18 8.40
N PHE A 208 16.85 -12.86 8.54
CA PHE A 208 15.81 -12.02 9.14
C PHE A 208 14.52 -12.02 8.30
N ASP A 209 14.62 -11.88 6.98
CA ASP A 209 13.47 -11.81 6.10
C ASP A 209 12.63 -13.09 6.15
N HIS A 210 13.26 -14.26 6.11
CA HIS A 210 12.58 -15.55 6.26
C HIS A 210 11.96 -15.72 7.65
N TRP A 211 12.70 -15.37 8.71
CA TRP A 211 12.17 -15.40 10.07
C TRP A 211 10.93 -14.49 10.23
N PHE A 212 10.95 -13.30 9.62
CA PHE A 212 9.84 -12.35 9.68
C PHE A 212 8.61 -12.89 8.94
N MET A 213 8.79 -13.43 7.73
CA MET A 213 7.69 -14.03 6.96
C MET A 213 7.07 -15.24 7.66
N ASP A 214 7.86 -16.06 8.37
CA ASP A 214 7.35 -17.20 9.14
C ASP A 214 6.46 -16.80 10.34
N MET A 215 6.50 -15.54 10.77
CA MET A 215 5.65 -15.02 11.85
C MET A 215 4.30 -14.45 11.38
N LEU A 216 4.15 -14.12 10.10
CA LEU A 216 2.96 -13.50 9.51
C LEU A 216 1.88 -14.55 9.18
#